data_AF-A0A251UL82-F1
#
_entry.id   AF-A0A251UL82-F1
#
_cell.length_a   1.000
_cell.length_b   1.000
_cell.length_c   1.000
_cell.angle_alpha   90.00
_cell.angle_beta   90.00
_cell.angle_gamma   90.00
#
_symmetry.space_group_name_H-M   'P 1'
#
loop_
_entity.id
_entity.type
_entity.pdbx_description
1 polymer ?
#
loop_
_entity_poly.entity_id
_entity_poly.type
_entity_poly.pdbx_seq_one_letter_code
_entity_poly.pdbx_strand_id
1 'polypeptide(L)' 'MSSVVKSEEEWRAVLSPEQFRILRNKGTEPKGTGEYNKFFGDGVYTCAGCGTPL' A
#
# COMPACT_ATOMS: atom_id res chain seq x y z
N MET A 1 1.68 -19.35 0.77
CA MET A 1 1.54 -17.90 0.50
C MET A 1 1.71 -17.70 -0.99
N SER A 2 0.66 -17.30 -1.70
CA SER A 2 0.77 -17.03 -3.15
C SER A 2 1.51 -15.72 -3.38
N SER A 3 2.55 -15.76 -4.20
CA SER A 3 3.15 -14.55 -4.75
C SER A 3 2.11 -13.86 -5.64
N VAL A 4 1.79 -12.59 -5.35
CA VAL A 4 0.92 -11.79 -6.23
C VAL A 4 1.77 -11.29 -7.38
N VAL A 5 1.60 -11.93 -8.54
CA VAL A 5 2.26 -11.54 -9.78
C VAL A 5 1.29 -10.69 -10.60
N LYS A 6 1.67 -9.43 -10.81
CA LYS A 6 0.97 -8.46 -11.68
C LYS A 6 2.01 -7.62 -12.41
N SER A 7 1.69 -7.18 -13.62
CA SER A 7 2.49 -6.21 -14.37
C SER A 7 2.45 -4.82 -13.72
N GLU A 8 3.35 -3.93 -14.13
CA GLU A 8 3.36 -2.55 -13.63
C GLU A 8 2.09 -1.79 -14.05
N GLU A 9 1.55 -2.07 -15.24
CA GLU A 9 0.30 -1.49 -15.72
C GLU A 9 -0.89 -1.96 -14.89
N GLU A 10 -0.94 -3.25 -14.55
CA GLU A 10 -1.97 -3.81 -13.67
C GLU A 10 -1.89 -3.18 -12.27
N TRP A 11 -0.69 -2.97 -11.75
CA TRP A 11 -0.50 -2.27 -10.49
C TRP A 11 -0.94 -0.80 -10.56
N ARG A 12 -0.61 -0.08 -11.64
CA ARG A 12 -1.07 1.31 -11.85
C ARG A 12 -2.58 1.42 -11.96
N ALA A 13 -3.26 0.37 -12.42
CA ALA A 13 -4.72 0.35 -12.55
C ALA A 13 -5.44 0.12 -11.21
N VAL A 14 -4.84 -0.63 -10.27
CA VAL A 14 -5.48 -1.01 -8.99
C VAL A 14 -5.03 -0.17 -7.79
N LEU A 15 -3.82 0.40 -7.85
CA LEU A 15 -3.29 1.24 -6.77
C LEU A 15 -3.58 2.71 -7.05
N SER A 16 -3.78 3.49 -6.00
CA SER A 16 -3.75 4.94 -6.13
C SER A 16 -2.36 5.40 -6.61
N PRO A 17 -2.23 6.58 -7.25
CA PRO A 17 -0.93 7.09 -7.68
C PRO A 17 0.11 7.15 -6.55
N GLU A 18 -0.32 7.49 -5.34
CA GLU A 18 0.54 7.51 -4.16
C GLU A 18 0.94 6.11 -3.69
N GLN A 19 -0.02 5.19 -3.59
CA GLN A 19 0.27 3.78 -3.24
C GLN A 19 1.22 3.14 -4.24
N PHE A 20 1.04 3.39 -5.54
CA PHE A 20 1.95 2.91 -6.58
C PHE A 20 3.37 3.48 -6.38
N ARG A 21 3.48 4.80 -6.17
CA ARG A 21 4.76 5.46 -5.91
C ARG A 21 5.47 4.87 -4.68
N ILE A 22 4.73 4.60 -3.60
CA ILE A 22 5.30 4.08 -2.36
C ILE A 22 5.67 2.60 -2.50
N LEU A 23 4.73 1.75 -2.91
CA LEU A 23 4.88 0.29 -2.92
C LEU A 23 5.76 -0.22 -4.07
N ARG A 24 5.73 0.42 -5.24
CA ARG A 24 6.44 -0.03 -6.45
C ARG A 24 7.71 0.78 -6.72
N ASN A 25 7.66 2.09 -6.52
CA ASN A 25 8.80 2.98 -6.76
C ASN A 25 9.63 3.29 -5.50
N LYS A 26 9.42 2.56 -4.40
CA LYS A 26 10.13 2.75 -3.12
C LYS A 26 10.03 4.19 -2.57
N GLY A 27 8.91 4.85 -2.83
CA GLY A 27 8.64 6.19 -2.33
C GLY A 27 8.28 6.19 -0.85
N THR A 28 8.38 7.38 -0.24
CA THR A 28 7.91 7.65 1.13
C THR A 28 6.80 8.68 1.08
N GLU A 29 5.74 8.51 1.87
CA GLU A 29 4.74 9.57 2.09
C GLU A 29 5.36 10.79 2.79
N PRO A 30 4.86 12.01 2.55
CA PRO A 30 5.29 13.18 3.32
C PRO A 30 5.05 13.00 4.82
N LYS A 31 5.88 13.66 5.64
CA LYS A 31 5.77 13.58 7.10
C LYS A 31 4.37 14.04 7.55
N GLY A 32 3.68 13.15 8.26
CA GLY A 32 2.44 13.46 8.95
C GLY A 32 1.19 13.42 8.09
N THR A 33 1.27 12.97 6.83
CA THR A 33 0.12 12.93 5.90
C THR A 33 -0.55 11.56 5.80
N GLY A 34 0.07 10.49 6.29
CA GLY A 34 -0.49 9.15 6.20
C GLY A 34 -1.86 9.03 6.86
N GLU A 35 -2.77 8.34 6.18
CA GLU A 35 -4.15 8.08 6.66
C GLU A 35 -4.17 7.50 8.08
N TYR A 36 -3.22 6.61 8.38
CA TYR A 36 -3.09 5.94 9.67
C TYR A 36 -2.16 6.63 10.66
N ASN A 37 -1.56 7.78 10.32
CA ASN A 37 -0.59 8.49 11.17
C ASN A 37 -1.13 8.87 12.56
N LYS A 38 -2.46 8.99 12.71
CA LYS A 38 -3.14 9.26 13.98
C LYS A 38 -4.33 8.34 14.23
N PHE A 39 -4.32 7.16 13.61
CA PHE A 39 -5.36 6.16 13.82
C PHE A 39 -4.96 5.25 14.97
N PHE A 40 -5.84 5.13 15.98
CA PHE A 40 -5.62 4.33 17.19
C PHE A 40 -6.78 3.38 17.48
N GLY A 41 -7.61 3.10 16.48
CA GLY A 41 -8.73 2.16 16.61
C GLY A 41 -8.27 0.70 16.53
N ASP A 42 -9.15 -0.20 16.96
CA ASP A 42 -8.91 -1.63 16.86
C ASP A 42 -9.03 -2.14 15.42
N GLY A 43 -8.17 -3.08 15.04
CA GLY A 43 -8.17 -3.68 13.70
C GLY A 43 -6.87 -4.40 13.37
N VAL A 44 -6.73 -4.80 12.11
CA VAL A 44 -5.53 -5.45 11.57
C VAL A 44 -5.11 -4.71 10.32
N TYR A 45 -3.84 -4.32 10.25
CA TYR A 45 -3.28 -3.75 9.03
C TYR A 45 -3.06 -4.85 8.00
N THR A 46 -3.40 -4.58 6.75
CA THR A 46 -3.16 -5.51 5.64
C THR A 46 -2.31 -4.83 4.58
N CYS A 47 -1.40 -5.58 3.95
CA CYS A 47 -0.61 -5.09 2.84
C CYS A 47 -1.51 -4.60 1.70
N ALA A 48 -1.44 -3.33 1.34
CA ALA A 48 -2.23 -2.76 0.24
C ALA A 48 -1.92 -3.40 -1.14
N GLY A 49 -0.78 -4.08 -1.27
CA GLY A 49 -0.45 -4.84 -2.48
C GLY A 49 -1.09 -6.23 -2.53
N CYS A 50 -0.92 -7.04 -1.49
CA CYS A 50 -1.29 -8.46 -1.51
C CYS A 50 -2.42 -8.87 -0.55
N GLY A 51 -2.92 -7.95 0.28
CA GLY A 51 -4.00 -8.19 1.24
C GLY A 51 -3.59 -9.03 2.46
N THR A 52 -2.34 -9.50 2.54
CA THR A 52 -1.86 -10.27 3.69
C THR A 52 -1.85 -9.41 4.96
N PRO A 53 -2.36 -9.91 6.09
CA PRO A 53 -2.19 -9.26 7.40
C PRO A 53 -0.72 -8.96 7.72
N LEU A 54 -0.47 -7.81 8.35
CA LEU A 54 0.84 -7.29 8.77
C LEU A 54 0.99 -7.29 10.29
#